data_AF-A0A024VY76-F1
#
_entry.id   AF-A0A024VY76-F1
#
_cell.length_a   1.000
_cell.length_b   1.000
_cell.length_c   1.000
_cell.angle_alpha   90.00
_cell.angle_beta   90.00
_cell.angle_gamma   90.00
#
_symmetry.space_group_name_H-M   'P 1'
#
loop_
_entity.id
_entity.type
_entity.pdbx_description
1 polymer ?
#
loop_
_entity_poly.entity_id
_entity_poly.type
_entity_poly.pdbx_seq_one_letter_code
_entity_poly.pdbx_strand_id
1 'polypeptide(L)'
;MFYTLGDYRDILFSNTDIVLEALSSSDKENMQKIQAKIKKILNGDNNQESGRPPSPPSEKNSGQPITRESWWKQHAESIWNAMVCALTYDTDSEEKGDRAKPKHLEEVQQAFFGTPNGKPGLPGLQPGTYQSTYNYKTVELKEEVNGAKETSASPTSQTTKLTDFISRPPYFRYLEEWGETFCRQRTRMLEKIKEECMDGDGKKQKCSGDGLNCNETVPDKEKIYEDFLCPTCARHCSSYKKWITRKKDEFEEQKSAYTEQKNNYVNEHNDAERNKDDNGFHKTLENYNEAGAFLERLKSGPCKNDNENESGEDNQEDKIDFKDETKTFKPATNCKPCSQFKVKCINGVCNGDGKKVNCNGGKINAKDIGNVGNSTKNLDILVNDNNTNRNKFDDLKDACQKADIFKGIRKDEWECGKVCGVDICTLKKDKNGKESDKKPIIMKELLKRWLEYFFEDYNKINKKLNSCIKNGNGEEQKCYKGCKEN
;
A
#
# COMPACT_ATOMS: atom_id res chain seq x y z
N MET A 1 -1.45 -16.66 -5.55
CA MET A 1 -1.11 -17.88 -6.33
C MET A 1 -0.45 -17.55 -7.66
N PHE A 2 -1.09 -16.81 -8.58
CA PHE A 2 -0.46 -16.40 -9.86
C PHE A 2 0.87 -15.65 -9.65
N TYR A 3 0.87 -14.61 -8.81
CA TYR A 3 2.08 -13.86 -8.40
C TYR A 3 3.18 -14.80 -7.87
N THR A 4 2.84 -15.64 -6.88
CA THR A 4 3.76 -16.62 -6.27
C THR A 4 4.38 -17.60 -7.27
N LEU A 5 3.59 -18.12 -8.23
CA LEU A 5 4.15 -18.99 -9.27
C LEU A 5 5.11 -18.22 -10.19
N GLY A 6 4.80 -16.96 -10.47
CA GLY A 6 5.71 -16.02 -11.14
C GLY A 6 7.03 -15.85 -10.37
N ASP A 7 6.97 -15.66 -9.05
CA ASP A 7 8.17 -15.54 -8.22
C ASP A 7 9.02 -16.82 -8.23
N TYR A 8 8.39 -17.99 -8.13
CA TYR A 8 9.09 -19.27 -8.25
C TYR A 8 9.78 -19.42 -9.60
N ARG A 9 9.13 -18.96 -10.67
CA ARG A 9 9.74 -18.91 -12.01
C ARG A 9 10.95 -17.99 -12.01
N ASP A 10 10.83 -16.77 -11.51
CA ASP A 10 11.95 -15.81 -11.50
C ASP A 10 13.15 -16.30 -10.68
N ILE A 11 12.88 -16.93 -9.54
CA ILE A 11 13.93 -17.56 -8.72
C ILE A 11 14.65 -18.64 -9.53
N LEU A 12 13.95 -19.48 -10.29
CA LEU A 12 14.59 -20.49 -11.14
C LEU A 12 15.48 -19.86 -12.22
N PHE A 13 15.02 -18.78 -12.85
CA PHE A 13 15.74 -18.11 -13.94
C PHE A 13 16.81 -17.12 -13.47
N SER A 14 16.93 -16.89 -12.16
CA SER A 14 17.77 -15.84 -11.58
C SER A 14 17.35 -14.42 -12.00
N ASN A 15 16.08 -14.22 -12.37
CA ASN A 15 15.52 -12.88 -12.65
C ASN A 15 15.19 -12.15 -11.34
N THR A 16 16.11 -12.21 -10.38
CA THR A 16 15.92 -11.75 -9.00
C THR A 16 16.67 -10.46 -8.70
N ASP A 17 17.30 -9.82 -9.70
CA ASP A 17 18.14 -8.64 -9.48
C ASP A 17 17.38 -7.52 -8.76
N ILE A 18 16.13 -7.28 -9.17
CA ILE A 18 15.21 -6.32 -8.52
C ILE A 18 14.98 -6.67 -7.04
N VAL A 19 14.88 -7.97 -6.73
CA VAL A 19 14.66 -8.46 -5.36
C VAL A 19 15.94 -8.37 -4.54
N LEU A 20 17.10 -8.74 -5.12
CA LEU A 20 18.40 -8.76 -4.45
C LEU A 20 18.82 -7.40 -3.92
N GLU A 21 18.46 -6.30 -4.58
CA GLU A 21 18.75 -4.95 -4.08
C GLU A 21 17.99 -4.64 -2.79
N ALA A 22 16.73 -5.07 -2.70
CA ALA A 22 15.82 -4.80 -1.59
C ALA A 22 16.01 -5.73 -0.37
N LEU A 23 16.71 -6.85 -0.52
CA LEU A 23 16.93 -7.82 0.55
C LEU A 23 17.90 -7.33 1.63
N SER A 24 17.73 -7.83 2.87
CA SER A 24 18.72 -7.67 3.92
C SER A 24 20.01 -8.43 3.56
N SER A 25 21.16 -8.08 4.18
CA SER A 25 22.42 -8.79 3.89
C SER A 25 22.33 -10.31 4.10
N SER A 26 21.62 -10.75 5.14
CA SER A 26 21.38 -12.18 5.38
C SER A 26 20.49 -12.81 4.30
N ASP A 27 19.46 -12.09 3.84
CA ASP A 27 18.56 -12.63 2.82
C ASP A 27 19.22 -12.66 1.44
N LYS A 28 20.10 -11.70 1.13
CA LYS A 28 20.94 -11.73 -0.07
C LYS A 28 21.82 -12.98 -0.09
N GLU A 29 22.47 -13.29 1.04
CA GLU A 29 23.28 -14.50 1.18
C GLU A 29 22.44 -15.78 1.01
N ASN A 30 21.24 -15.82 1.59
CA ASN A 30 20.32 -16.94 1.42
C ASN A 30 19.87 -17.11 -0.05
N MET A 31 19.54 -16.01 -0.74
CA MET A 31 19.18 -16.05 -2.15
C MET A 31 20.35 -16.55 -3.00
N GLN A 32 21.58 -16.07 -2.75
CA GLN A 32 22.78 -16.58 -3.43
C GLN A 32 22.99 -18.09 -3.20
N LYS A 33 22.79 -18.58 -1.98
CA LYS A 33 22.85 -20.02 -1.66
C LYS A 33 21.80 -20.81 -2.44
N ILE A 34 20.58 -20.30 -2.55
CA ILE A 34 19.50 -20.91 -3.35
C ILE A 34 19.92 -20.99 -4.82
N GLN A 35 20.39 -19.87 -5.41
CA GLN A 35 20.83 -19.82 -6.81
C GLN A 35 21.99 -20.80 -7.09
N ALA A 36 22.97 -20.88 -6.18
CA ALA A 36 24.06 -21.82 -6.29
C ALA A 36 23.59 -23.28 -6.27
N LYS A 37 22.64 -23.62 -5.39
CA LYS A 37 22.04 -24.97 -5.33
C LYS A 37 21.25 -25.31 -6.58
N ILE A 38 20.44 -24.38 -7.11
CA ILE A 38 19.71 -24.58 -8.36
C ILE A 38 20.68 -24.88 -9.51
N LYS A 39 21.73 -24.07 -9.65
CA LYS A 39 22.76 -24.28 -10.68
C LYS A 39 23.43 -25.66 -10.54
N LYS A 40 23.74 -26.06 -9.31
CA LYS A 40 24.33 -27.37 -9.00
C LYS A 40 23.41 -28.54 -9.40
N ILE A 41 22.12 -28.45 -9.08
CA ILE A 41 21.13 -29.49 -9.39
C ILE A 41 20.94 -29.63 -10.91
N LEU A 42 20.79 -28.51 -11.63
CA LEU A 42 20.50 -28.52 -13.06
C LEU A 42 21.71 -28.89 -13.93
N ASN A 43 22.92 -28.55 -13.49
CA ASN A 43 24.15 -28.89 -14.21
C ASN A 43 24.62 -30.34 -13.96
N GLY A 44 23.98 -31.06 -13.04
CA GLY A 44 24.34 -32.43 -12.68
C GLY A 44 25.67 -32.47 -11.90
N ASP A 45 25.59 -32.67 -10.58
CA ASP A 45 26.76 -33.19 -9.86
C ASP A 45 26.93 -34.66 -10.28
N ASN A 46 28.00 -34.97 -11.01
CA ASN A 46 28.45 -36.32 -11.38
C ASN A 46 28.86 -37.19 -10.16
N ASN A 47 28.38 -36.90 -8.95
CA ASN A 47 28.69 -37.66 -7.75
C ASN A 47 27.40 -37.95 -6.97
N GLN A 48 26.57 -38.83 -7.49
CA GLN A 48 25.80 -39.69 -6.59
C GLN A 48 26.69 -40.88 -6.23
N GLU A 49 27.17 -40.88 -4.98
CA GLU A 49 27.50 -42.12 -4.27
C GLU A 49 26.21 -42.97 -4.16
N SER A 50 25.90 -43.70 -5.23
CA SER A 50 24.92 -44.77 -5.15
C SER A 50 25.62 -46.00 -4.59
N GLY A 51 25.35 -46.33 -3.34
CA GLY A 51 25.71 -47.61 -2.70
C GLY A 51 24.95 -48.80 -3.31
N ARG A 52 25.09 -49.03 -4.62
CA ARG A 52 24.54 -50.20 -5.31
C ARG A 52 25.61 -50.85 -6.19
N PRO A 53 25.76 -52.19 -6.19
CA PRO A 53 26.81 -52.87 -6.95
C PRO A 53 26.62 -52.68 -8.46
N PRO A 54 27.71 -52.75 -9.26
CA PRO A 54 27.69 -52.38 -10.67
C PRO A 54 26.91 -53.41 -11.49
N SER A 55 26.04 -52.91 -12.37
CA SER A 55 25.46 -53.67 -13.48
C SER A 55 26.07 -53.18 -14.81
N PRO A 56 26.18 -54.03 -15.84
CA PRO A 56 27.05 -53.82 -17.00
C PRO A 56 26.59 -52.66 -17.91
N PRO A 57 27.51 -52.12 -18.75
CA PRO A 57 27.37 -50.79 -19.33
C PRO A 57 26.36 -50.78 -20.48
N SER A 58 25.22 -50.14 -20.26
CA SER A 58 24.43 -49.57 -21.37
C SER A 58 24.92 -48.14 -21.65
N GLU A 59 24.92 -47.82 -22.94
CA GLU A 59 25.58 -46.68 -23.58
C GLU A 59 25.46 -45.36 -22.81
N LYS A 60 26.61 -44.74 -22.55
CA LYS A 60 26.73 -43.35 -22.12
C LYS A 60 26.20 -42.43 -23.23
N ASN A 61 24.91 -42.11 -23.20
CA ASN A 61 24.48 -40.80 -23.64
C ASN A 61 25.03 -39.80 -22.61
N SER A 62 26.08 -39.08 -22.99
CA SER A 62 26.55 -37.90 -22.28
C SER A 62 25.37 -36.95 -22.11
N GLY A 63 24.75 -36.96 -20.92
CA GLY A 63 23.53 -36.22 -20.64
C GLY A 63 23.74 -34.74 -20.90
N GLN A 64 22.98 -34.17 -21.83
CA GLN A 64 22.97 -32.72 -22.04
C GLN A 64 22.61 -32.02 -20.73
N PRO A 65 23.21 -30.86 -20.42
CA PRO A 65 22.82 -30.04 -19.29
C PRO A 65 21.31 -29.77 -19.35
N ILE A 66 20.60 -29.98 -18.24
CA ILE A 66 19.18 -29.61 -18.17
C ILE A 66 19.12 -28.09 -18.12
N THR A 67 18.57 -27.48 -19.17
CA THR A 67 18.36 -26.03 -19.20
C THR A 67 17.21 -25.65 -18.27
N ARG A 68 17.26 -24.45 -17.68
CA ARG A 68 16.21 -23.95 -16.78
C ARG A 68 14.85 -23.90 -17.49
N GLU A 69 14.87 -23.56 -18.77
CA GLU A 69 13.72 -23.51 -19.66
C GLU A 69 13.08 -24.89 -19.81
N SER A 70 13.89 -25.92 -20.12
CA SER A 70 13.39 -27.29 -20.24
C SER A 70 12.83 -27.83 -18.93
N TRP A 71 13.49 -27.51 -17.80
CA TRP A 71 13.05 -27.91 -16.48
C TRP A 71 11.71 -27.26 -16.10
N TRP A 72 11.59 -25.93 -16.29
CA TRP A 72 10.36 -25.21 -16.01
C TRP A 72 9.19 -25.76 -16.85
N LYS A 73 9.42 -25.96 -18.16
CA LYS A 73 8.39 -26.51 -19.06
C LYS A 73 7.92 -27.89 -18.62
N GLN A 74 8.80 -28.71 -18.05
CA GLN A 74 8.47 -30.05 -17.56
C GLN A 74 7.72 -30.03 -16.22
N HIS A 75 8.01 -29.07 -15.34
CA HIS A 75 7.57 -29.12 -13.94
C HIS A 75 6.55 -28.05 -13.52
N ALA A 76 6.38 -26.96 -14.27
CA ALA A 76 5.51 -25.84 -13.88
C ALA A 76 4.04 -26.26 -13.65
N GLU A 77 3.51 -27.15 -14.49
CA GLU A 77 2.15 -27.69 -14.33
C GLU A 77 2.02 -28.46 -13.00
N SER A 78 3.01 -29.31 -12.67
CA SER A 78 3.02 -30.05 -11.40
C SER A 78 3.18 -29.12 -10.19
N ILE A 79 3.98 -28.06 -10.29
CA ILE A 79 4.13 -27.05 -9.22
C ILE A 79 2.80 -26.35 -8.98
N TRP A 80 2.11 -25.91 -10.05
CA TRP A 80 0.79 -25.31 -9.94
C TRP A 80 -0.24 -26.27 -9.33
N ASN A 81 -0.23 -27.54 -9.74
CA ASN A 81 -1.12 -28.56 -9.20
C ASN A 81 -0.90 -28.75 -7.70
N ALA A 82 0.36 -28.74 -7.25
CA ALA A 82 0.68 -28.79 -5.83
C ALA A 82 0.19 -27.55 -5.08
N MET A 83 0.30 -26.35 -5.68
CA MET A 83 -0.22 -25.12 -5.09
C MET A 83 -1.75 -25.14 -4.95
N VAL A 84 -2.48 -25.67 -5.94
CA VAL A 84 -3.94 -25.84 -5.85
C VAL A 84 -4.31 -26.92 -4.84
N CYS A 85 -3.56 -28.02 -4.79
CA CYS A 85 -3.73 -29.10 -3.80
C CYS A 85 -3.59 -28.56 -2.37
N ALA A 86 -2.70 -27.60 -2.11
CA ALA A 86 -2.56 -27.00 -0.79
C ALA A 86 -3.85 -26.31 -0.28
N LEU A 87 -4.78 -25.92 -1.15
CA LEU A 87 -6.09 -25.35 -0.76
C LEU A 87 -7.04 -26.37 -0.14
N THR A 88 -6.75 -27.67 -0.23
CA THR A 88 -7.54 -28.74 0.40
C THR A 88 -7.06 -29.07 1.81
N TYR A 89 -6.22 -28.22 2.40
CA TYR A 89 -5.71 -28.36 3.75
C TYR A 89 -6.06 -27.14 4.58
N ASP A 90 -6.48 -27.39 5.82
CA ASP A 90 -6.59 -26.38 6.87
C ASP A 90 -5.24 -26.25 7.58
N THR A 91 -4.60 -25.09 7.41
CA THR A 91 -3.32 -24.76 8.04
C THR A 91 -3.47 -24.03 9.37
N ASP A 92 -4.70 -23.66 9.75
CA ASP A 92 -5.02 -22.91 10.97
C ASP A 92 -5.48 -23.82 12.12
N SER A 93 -5.58 -25.14 11.88
CA SER A 93 -6.01 -26.12 12.87
C SER A 93 -5.10 -26.17 14.11
N GLU A 94 -5.72 -26.26 15.29
CA GLU A 94 -5.28 -25.82 16.63
C GLU A 94 -3.99 -26.40 17.25
N GLU A 95 -3.24 -27.28 16.57
CA GLU A 95 -1.97 -27.77 17.10
C GLU A 95 -0.84 -26.73 16.89
N LYS A 96 -0.42 -26.06 17.96
CA LYS A 96 0.74 -25.16 17.94
C LYS A 96 2.02 -25.92 18.23
N GLY A 97 2.93 -26.01 17.26
CA GLY A 97 4.30 -26.52 17.42
C GLY A 97 4.94 -26.98 16.09
N ASP A 98 6.27 -27.18 16.09
CA ASP A 98 7.08 -27.53 14.90
C ASP A 98 6.74 -28.87 14.22
N ARG A 99 5.74 -29.61 14.74
CA ARG A 99 5.29 -30.92 14.23
C ARG A 99 3.80 -30.98 13.88
N ALA A 100 3.07 -29.88 14.02
CA ALA A 100 1.67 -29.82 13.67
C ALA A 100 1.51 -30.09 12.17
N LYS A 101 0.69 -31.08 11.83
CA LYS A 101 0.42 -31.43 10.42
C LYS A 101 -0.85 -30.71 9.99
N PRO A 102 -0.86 -30.02 8.83
CA PRO A 102 -2.08 -29.44 8.29
C PRO A 102 -3.19 -30.50 8.18
N LYS A 103 -4.40 -30.14 8.59
CA LYS A 103 -5.54 -31.05 8.54
C LYS A 103 -6.06 -31.12 7.11
N HIS A 104 -6.10 -32.31 6.53
CA HIS A 104 -6.66 -32.50 5.21
C HIS A 104 -8.20 -32.40 5.23
N LEU A 105 -8.76 -31.59 4.34
CA LEU A 105 -10.20 -31.36 4.19
C LEU A 105 -10.72 -32.17 3.00
N GLU A 106 -11.18 -33.40 3.28
CA GLU A 106 -11.60 -34.35 2.25
C GLU A 106 -12.76 -33.84 1.38
N GLU A 107 -13.72 -33.13 1.97
CA GLU A 107 -14.84 -32.52 1.25
C GLU A 107 -14.36 -31.46 0.23
N VAL A 108 -13.38 -30.63 0.62
CA VAL A 108 -12.78 -29.63 -0.27
C VAL A 108 -11.99 -30.32 -1.37
N GLN A 109 -11.21 -31.35 -1.04
CA GLN A 109 -10.48 -32.13 -2.04
C GLN A 109 -11.42 -32.73 -3.09
N GLN A 110 -12.54 -33.33 -2.67
CA GLN A 110 -13.54 -33.89 -3.58
C GLN A 110 -14.20 -32.80 -4.43
N ALA A 111 -14.46 -31.60 -3.89
CA ALA A 111 -15.00 -30.47 -4.66
C ALA A 111 -14.03 -29.95 -5.73
N PHE A 112 -12.72 -29.96 -5.46
CA PHE A 112 -11.70 -29.56 -6.43
C PHE A 112 -11.42 -30.66 -7.46
N PHE A 113 -11.14 -31.88 -7.03
CA PHE A 113 -10.57 -32.93 -7.88
C PHE A 113 -11.55 -34.05 -8.26
N GLY A 114 -12.76 -34.07 -7.69
CA GLY A 114 -13.74 -35.14 -7.86
C GLY A 114 -13.43 -36.36 -6.98
N THR A 115 -14.26 -37.40 -7.08
CA THR A 115 -14.06 -38.65 -6.33
C THR A 115 -13.17 -39.64 -7.10
N PRO A 116 -12.21 -40.30 -6.43
CA PRO A 116 -11.32 -41.25 -7.10
C PRO A 116 -12.06 -42.56 -7.35
N ASN A 117 -12.70 -42.71 -8.53
CA ASN A 117 -13.02 -43.97 -9.24
C ASN A 117 -13.85 -43.73 -10.52
N GLY A 118 -13.29 -43.00 -11.49
CA GLY A 118 -13.95 -42.74 -12.78
C GLY A 118 -13.37 -43.55 -13.93
N LYS A 119 -13.94 -44.74 -14.22
CA LYS A 119 -14.03 -45.20 -15.62
C LYS A 119 -15.17 -44.41 -16.29
N PRO A 120 -15.07 -44.02 -17.57
CA PRO A 120 -16.13 -43.25 -18.23
C PRO A 120 -17.43 -44.07 -18.31
N GLY A 121 -18.56 -43.51 -17.86
CA GLY A 121 -19.90 -43.99 -18.25
C GLY A 121 -20.92 -44.41 -17.18
N LEU A 122 -20.82 -44.04 -15.89
CA LEU A 122 -21.93 -44.26 -14.93
C LEU A 122 -22.64 -42.96 -14.51
N PRO A 123 -23.99 -42.96 -14.37
CA PRO A 123 -24.76 -41.78 -13.97
C PRO A 123 -24.58 -41.51 -12.48
N GLY A 124 -24.08 -40.32 -12.12
CA GLY A 124 -24.02 -39.83 -10.73
C GLY A 124 -22.67 -39.31 -10.24
N LEU A 125 -21.60 -39.31 -11.05
CA LEU A 125 -20.30 -38.75 -10.65
C LEU A 125 -20.21 -37.26 -11.03
N GLN A 126 -20.00 -36.38 -10.04
CA GLN A 126 -19.75 -34.94 -10.28
C GLN A 126 -18.25 -34.73 -10.58
N PRO A 127 -17.87 -34.25 -11.79
CA PRO A 127 -16.51 -33.82 -12.05
C PRO A 127 -16.15 -32.64 -11.13
N GLY A 128 -14.96 -32.68 -10.52
CA GLY A 128 -14.46 -31.58 -9.69
C GLY A 128 -14.21 -30.29 -10.50
N THR A 129 -14.08 -29.16 -9.80
CA THR A 129 -13.89 -27.83 -10.43
C THR A 129 -12.49 -27.59 -11.00
N TYR A 130 -11.50 -28.42 -10.68
CA TYR A 130 -10.11 -28.25 -11.09
C TYR A 130 -9.97 -28.12 -12.60
N GLN A 131 -10.53 -29.06 -13.37
CA GLN A 131 -10.30 -29.08 -14.82
C GLN A 131 -10.93 -27.89 -15.55
N SER A 132 -12.06 -27.37 -15.06
CA SER A 132 -12.76 -26.23 -15.65
C SER A 132 -12.25 -24.87 -15.16
N THR A 133 -11.70 -24.81 -13.94
CA THR A 133 -11.43 -23.54 -13.26
C THR A 133 -9.96 -23.31 -12.96
N TYR A 134 -9.20 -24.37 -12.66
CA TYR A 134 -7.82 -24.27 -12.15
C TYR A 134 -6.79 -25.00 -13.03
N ASN A 135 -7.17 -25.52 -14.18
CA ASN A 135 -6.23 -26.21 -15.06
C ASN A 135 -5.10 -25.26 -15.48
N TYR A 136 -3.85 -25.68 -15.32
CA TYR A 136 -2.66 -24.85 -15.57
C TYR A 136 -2.64 -24.13 -16.93
N LYS A 137 -3.18 -24.76 -17.98
CA LYS A 137 -3.13 -24.24 -19.36
C LYS A 137 -4.27 -23.28 -19.69
N THR A 138 -5.36 -23.33 -18.93
CA THR A 138 -6.60 -22.58 -19.23
C THR A 138 -7.04 -21.67 -18.10
N VAL A 139 -6.43 -21.78 -16.92
CA VAL A 139 -6.74 -20.89 -15.81
C VAL A 139 -6.29 -19.48 -16.16
N GLU A 140 -7.22 -18.55 -15.98
CA GLU A 140 -7.10 -17.18 -16.42
C GLU A 140 -7.31 -16.24 -15.24
N LEU A 141 -6.48 -15.21 -15.17
CA LEU A 141 -6.72 -14.04 -14.37
C LEU A 141 -7.64 -13.13 -15.17
N LYS A 142 -8.87 -12.94 -14.66
CA LYS A 142 -9.82 -12.01 -15.26
C LYS A 142 -9.36 -10.58 -14.99
N GLU A 143 -8.83 -9.94 -16.01
CA GLU A 143 -8.62 -8.48 -16.06
C GLU A 143 -9.76 -7.90 -16.89
N GLU A 144 -10.77 -7.31 -16.26
CA GLU A 144 -11.86 -6.67 -17.02
C GLU A 144 -11.35 -5.32 -17.55
N VAL A 145 -11.09 -5.17 -18.84
CA VAL A 145 -10.55 -3.92 -19.39
C VAL A 145 -11.68 -3.14 -20.04
N ASN A 146 -11.97 -1.93 -19.56
CA ASN A 146 -12.74 -0.94 -20.31
C ASN A 146 -11.80 0.19 -20.75
N GLY A 147 -11.28 0.06 -21.97
CA GLY A 147 -10.70 1.17 -22.73
C GLY A 147 -11.79 1.95 -23.45
N ALA A 148 -11.57 3.25 -23.67
CA ALA A 148 -12.54 4.18 -24.24
C ALA A 148 -13.10 3.75 -25.61
N LYS A 149 -14.38 4.10 -25.84
CA LYS A 149 -15.19 3.91 -27.05
C LYS A 149 -14.40 3.95 -28.36
N GLU A 150 -14.41 2.82 -29.07
CA GLU A 150 -14.80 2.83 -30.48
C GLU A 150 -16.09 2.02 -30.64
N THR A 151 -16.94 2.50 -31.52
CA THR A 151 -18.31 2.04 -31.76
C THR A 151 -18.39 0.56 -32.13
N SER A 152 -19.35 -0.13 -31.50
CA SER A 152 -19.89 -1.46 -31.84
C SER A 152 -18.95 -2.67 -31.73
N ALA A 153 -18.67 -3.10 -30.49
CA ALA A 153 -18.67 -4.49 -30.04
C ALA A 153 -18.62 -4.52 -28.50
N SER A 154 -19.22 -5.55 -27.88
CA SER A 154 -19.23 -5.77 -26.41
C SER A 154 -17.85 -5.58 -25.75
N PRO A 155 -17.79 -5.19 -24.46
CA PRO A 155 -16.53 -4.97 -23.76
C PRO A 155 -15.71 -6.26 -23.80
N THR A 156 -14.56 -6.22 -24.46
CA THR A 156 -13.71 -7.39 -24.64
C THR A 156 -12.90 -7.57 -23.36
N SER A 157 -13.38 -8.43 -22.46
CA SER A 157 -12.61 -8.89 -21.30
C SER A 157 -11.30 -9.51 -21.79
N GLN A 158 -10.18 -8.81 -21.66
CA GLN A 158 -8.86 -9.39 -21.93
C GLN A 158 -8.45 -10.25 -20.73
N THR A 159 -8.79 -11.53 -20.78
CA THR A 159 -8.33 -12.49 -19.78
C THR A 159 -6.86 -12.82 -20.02
N THR A 160 -6.06 -12.90 -18.96
CA THR A 160 -4.65 -13.30 -19.06
C THR A 160 -4.48 -14.72 -18.54
N LYS A 161 -3.98 -15.63 -19.36
CA LYS A 161 -3.68 -17.00 -18.93
C LYS A 161 -2.53 -17.02 -17.93
N LEU A 162 -2.53 -17.99 -17.03
CA LEU A 162 -1.46 -18.18 -16.04
C LEU A 162 -0.07 -18.19 -16.67
N THR A 163 0.11 -18.93 -17.77
CA THR A 163 1.40 -19.04 -18.47
C THR A 163 1.90 -17.70 -19.00
N ASP A 164 0.99 -16.84 -19.44
CA ASP A 164 1.32 -15.52 -19.95
C ASP A 164 1.63 -14.58 -18.79
N PHE A 165 0.83 -14.65 -17.72
CA PHE A 165 1.01 -13.86 -16.51
C PHE A 165 2.37 -14.09 -15.83
N ILE A 166 2.73 -15.35 -15.58
CA ILE A 166 4.02 -15.71 -14.95
C ILE A 166 5.22 -15.39 -15.85
N SER A 167 4.98 -15.15 -17.14
CA SER A 167 6.01 -14.79 -18.11
C SER A 167 6.28 -13.29 -18.22
N ARG A 168 5.40 -12.44 -17.63
CA ARG A 168 5.63 -10.98 -17.53
C ARG A 168 6.97 -10.67 -16.82
N PRO A 169 7.55 -9.48 -17.00
CA PRO A 169 8.69 -9.08 -16.18
C PRO A 169 8.28 -8.93 -14.69
N PRO A 170 9.17 -9.23 -13.74
CA PRO A 170 8.87 -9.15 -12.30
C PRO A 170 8.35 -7.78 -11.86
N TYR A 171 8.98 -6.71 -12.36
CA TYR A 171 8.58 -5.33 -12.07
C TYR A 171 7.09 -5.08 -12.33
N PHE A 172 6.58 -5.48 -13.50
CA PHE A 172 5.18 -5.23 -13.86
C PHE A 172 4.19 -6.10 -13.08
N ARG A 173 4.59 -7.32 -12.70
CA ARG A 173 3.81 -8.14 -11.76
C ARG A 173 3.72 -7.47 -10.39
N TYR A 174 4.84 -7.01 -9.84
CA TYR A 174 4.87 -6.35 -8.54
C TYR A 174 4.14 -5.02 -8.54
N LEU A 175 4.20 -4.27 -9.63
CA LEU A 175 3.42 -3.05 -9.79
C LEU A 175 1.91 -3.36 -9.78
N GLU A 176 1.49 -4.37 -10.55
CA GLU A 176 0.09 -4.84 -10.56
C GLU A 176 -0.37 -5.29 -9.16
N GLU A 177 0.43 -6.12 -8.49
CA GLU A 177 0.16 -6.62 -7.13
C GLU A 177 0.09 -5.48 -6.12
N TRP A 178 0.99 -4.51 -6.22
CA TRP A 178 1.00 -3.32 -5.37
C TRP A 178 -0.29 -2.52 -5.55
N GLY A 179 -0.76 -2.32 -6.80
CA GLY A 179 -2.00 -1.61 -7.08
C GLY A 179 -3.24 -2.35 -6.56
N GLU A 180 -3.30 -3.66 -6.80
CA GLU A 180 -4.36 -4.57 -6.33
C GLU A 180 -4.51 -4.48 -4.80
N THR A 181 -3.40 -4.69 -4.09
CA THR A 181 -3.35 -4.70 -2.63
C THR A 181 -3.60 -3.32 -2.04
N PHE A 182 -3.09 -2.26 -2.67
CA PHE A 182 -3.38 -0.87 -2.30
C PHE A 182 -4.88 -0.60 -2.31
N CYS A 183 -5.57 -0.93 -3.40
CA CYS A 183 -6.99 -0.62 -3.54
C CYS A 183 -7.84 -1.36 -2.51
N ARG A 184 -7.62 -2.67 -2.32
CA ARG A 184 -8.33 -3.43 -1.27
C ARG A 184 -8.10 -2.88 0.12
N GLN A 185 -6.85 -2.58 0.45
CA GLN A 185 -6.50 -2.08 1.77
C GLN A 185 -7.08 -0.69 2.02
N ARG A 186 -7.04 0.19 1.01
CA ARG A 186 -7.64 1.53 1.09
C ARG A 186 -9.13 1.44 1.40
N THR A 187 -9.87 0.61 0.67
CA THR A 187 -11.31 0.38 0.91
C THR A 187 -11.59 -0.04 2.35
N ARG A 188 -10.89 -1.07 2.84
CA ARG A 188 -11.05 -1.56 4.23
C ARG A 188 -10.74 -0.49 5.28
N MET A 189 -9.74 0.34 5.05
CA MET A 189 -9.37 1.40 5.99
C MET A 189 -10.39 2.55 5.99
N LEU A 190 -10.88 2.94 4.80
CA LEU A 190 -11.91 3.99 4.67
C LEU A 190 -13.25 3.55 5.25
N GLU A 191 -13.63 2.27 5.07
CA GLU A 191 -14.82 1.69 5.69
C GLU A 191 -14.78 1.78 7.22
N LYS A 192 -13.67 1.36 7.84
CA LYS A 192 -13.47 1.50 9.29
C LYS A 192 -13.50 2.95 9.76
N ILE A 193 -12.93 3.88 8.98
CA ILE A 193 -13.01 5.30 9.29
C ILE A 193 -14.47 5.79 9.22
N LYS A 194 -15.24 5.37 8.22
CA LYS A 194 -16.66 5.73 8.10
C LYS A 194 -17.43 5.23 9.32
N GLU A 195 -17.26 3.96 9.70
CA GLU A 195 -17.91 3.35 10.87
C GLU A 195 -17.61 4.10 12.18
N GLU A 196 -16.34 4.46 12.41
CA GLU A 196 -15.90 5.04 13.68
C GLU A 196 -16.09 6.56 13.78
N CYS A 197 -16.10 7.27 12.64
CA CYS A 197 -16.12 8.74 12.61
C CYS A 197 -17.49 9.34 12.25
N MET A 198 -18.39 8.56 11.63
CA MET A 198 -19.73 9.01 11.23
C MET A 198 -20.79 8.50 12.22
N ASP A 199 -22.01 9.04 12.13
CA ASP A 199 -23.18 8.49 12.82
C ASP A 199 -23.65 7.17 12.18
N GLY A 200 -24.60 6.49 12.84
CA GLY A 200 -25.08 5.17 12.38
C GLY A 200 -25.71 5.18 10.98
N ASP A 201 -26.22 6.33 10.53
CA ASP A 201 -26.77 6.51 9.18
C ASP A 201 -25.69 6.90 8.15
N GLY A 202 -24.45 7.15 8.59
CA GLY A 202 -23.33 7.57 7.75
C GLY A 202 -23.45 8.98 7.15
N LYS A 203 -24.41 9.78 7.63
CA LYS A 203 -24.77 11.09 7.05
C LYS A 203 -24.17 12.27 7.78
N LYS A 204 -23.84 12.12 9.06
CA LYS A 204 -23.28 13.21 9.86
C LYS A 204 -21.99 12.78 10.51
N GLN A 205 -21.00 13.66 10.43
CA GLN A 205 -19.76 13.49 11.16
C GLN A 205 -20.03 13.55 12.66
N LYS A 206 -19.71 12.46 13.36
CA LYS A 206 -19.80 12.36 14.81
C LYS A 206 -18.49 12.78 15.48
N CYS A 207 -17.35 12.49 14.84
CA CYS A 207 -16.03 12.70 15.41
C CYS A 207 -15.09 13.41 14.43
N SER A 208 -14.22 14.27 14.93
CA SER A 208 -13.08 14.77 14.16
C SER A 208 -12.00 13.71 14.04
N GLY A 209 -11.15 13.81 13.01
CA GLY A 209 -9.97 12.95 12.89
C GLY A 209 -8.91 13.16 13.99
N ASP A 210 -9.06 14.19 14.83
CA ASP A 210 -8.21 14.41 16.01
C ASP A 210 -8.85 13.87 17.30
N GLY A 211 -10.10 13.40 17.24
CA GLY A 211 -10.80 12.71 18.34
C GLY A 211 -11.83 13.56 19.09
N LEU A 212 -12.09 14.79 18.63
CA LEU A 212 -13.16 15.61 19.19
C LEU A 212 -14.52 15.03 18.81
N ASN A 213 -15.42 14.88 19.78
CA ASN A 213 -16.80 14.53 19.51
C ASN A 213 -17.56 15.79 19.06
N CYS A 214 -17.98 15.84 17.81
CA CYS A 214 -18.65 16.99 17.21
C CYS A 214 -20.06 17.25 17.78
N ASN A 215 -20.63 16.26 18.47
CA ASN A 215 -21.94 16.39 19.12
C ASN A 215 -21.85 16.90 20.56
N GLU A 216 -20.66 16.97 21.14
CA GLU A 216 -20.45 17.48 22.49
C GLU A 216 -20.00 18.94 22.47
N THR A 217 -20.14 19.60 23.62
CA THR A 217 -19.55 20.93 23.80
C THR A 217 -18.02 20.80 23.81
N VAL A 218 -17.33 21.76 23.19
CA VAL A 218 -15.88 21.87 23.32
C VAL A 218 -15.48 21.84 24.81
N PRO A 219 -14.47 21.02 25.18
CA PRO A 219 -13.99 20.96 26.56
C PRO A 219 -13.55 22.33 27.08
N ASP A 220 -13.84 22.58 28.36
CA ASP A 220 -13.35 23.77 29.06
C ASP A 220 -11.81 23.73 29.15
N LYS A 221 -11.15 24.91 29.24
CA LYS A 221 -9.68 25.00 29.22
C LYS A 221 -8.99 24.18 30.31
N GLU A 222 -9.60 24.11 31.49
CA GLU A 222 -9.13 23.32 32.64
C GLU A 222 -9.11 21.81 32.36
N LYS A 223 -9.93 21.37 31.40
CA LYS A 223 -10.11 19.98 30.98
C LYS A 223 -9.36 19.65 29.68
N ILE A 224 -8.41 20.49 29.28
CA ILE A 224 -7.62 20.27 28.06
C ILE A 224 -6.81 18.96 28.12
N TYR A 225 -6.47 18.50 29.32
CA TYR A 225 -5.72 17.27 29.58
C TYR A 225 -6.59 16.00 29.67
N GLU A 226 -7.92 16.13 29.75
CA GLU A 226 -8.83 14.98 29.75
C GLU A 226 -8.75 14.24 28.40
N ASP A 227 -9.11 12.96 28.38
CA ASP A 227 -9.12 12.19 27.15
C ASP A 227 -10.13 12.72 26.12
N PHE A 228 -9.84 12.47 24.84
CA PHE A 228 -10.78 12.70 23.77
C PHE A 228 -11.89 11.64 23.79
N LEU A 229 -13.13 12.04 23.49
CA LEU A 229 -14.29 11.14 23.50
C LEU A 229 -14.42 10.28 22.22
N CYS A 230 -13.63 10.56 21.18
CA CYS A 230 -13.56 9.75 19.96
C CYS A 230 -12.13 9.24 19.67
N PRO A 231 -11.48 8.51 20.59
CA PRO A 231 -10.10 8.08 20.40
C PRO A 231 -9.97 7.05 19.26
N THR A 232 -11.00 6.24 19.02
CA THR A 232 -11.00 5.20 17.97
C THR A 232 -10.96 5.82 16.57
N CYS A 233 -11.85 6.78 16.28
CA CYS A 233 -11.81 7.57 15.04
C CYS A 233 -10.43 8.22 14.85
N ALA A 234 -9.89 8.89 15.87
CA ALA A 234 -8.57 9.51 15.80
C ALA A 234 -7.45 8.51 15.46
N ARG A 235 -7.49 7.31 16.06
CA ARG A 235 -6.51 6.24 15.81
C ARG A 235 -6.58 5.75 14.36
N HIS A 236 -7.78 5.52 13.83
CA HIS A 236 -7.96 5.07 12.45
C HIS A 236 -7.54 6.15 11.45
N CYS A 237 -7.90 7.42 11.71
CA CYS A 237 -7.46 8.56 10.91
C CYS A 237 -5.94 8.74 10.89
N SER A 238 -5.28 8.67 12.05
CA SER A 238 -3.82 8.73 12.15
C SER A 238 -3.14 7.57 11.41
N SER A 239 -3.66 6.35 11.59
CA SER A 239 -3.14 5.15 10.92
C SER A 239 -3.26 5.25 9.40
N TYR A 240 -4.42 5.69 8.90
CA TYR A 240 -4.63 5.89 7.47
C TYR A 240 -3.75 6.99 6.91
N LYS A 241 -3.61 8.13 7.59
CA LYS A 241 -2.74 9.23 7.16
C LYS A 241 -1.29 8.77 6.98
N LYS A 242 -0.77 7.97 7.92
CA LYS A 242 0.58 7.39 7.81
C LYS A 242 0.69 6.41 6.66
N TRP A 243 -0.29 5.51 6.55
CA TRP A 243 -0.33 4.48 5.51
C TRP A 243 -0.42 5.09 4.10
N ILE A 244 -1.33 6.04 3.87
CA ILE A 244 -1.53 6.66 2.54
C ILE A 244 -0.32 7.50 2.12
N THR A 245 0.35 8.17 3.08
CA THR A 245 1.58 8.93 2.81
C THR A 245 2.69 7.98 2.36
N ARG A 246 2.89 6.87 3.08
CA ARG A 246 3.87 5.84 2.68
C ARG A 246 3.54 5.22 1.33
N LYS A 247 2.26 4.95 1.05
CA LYS A 247 1.82 4.43 -0.25
C LYS A 247 2.07 5.42 -1.38
N LYS A 248 1.95 6.72 -1.13
CA LYS A 248 2.36 7.73 -2.09
C LYS A 248 3.85 7.63 -2.41
N ASP A 249 4.70 7.57 -1.39
CA ASP A 249 6.14 7.46 -1.58
C ASP A 249 6.50 6.17 -2.36
N GLU A 250 5.90 5.03 -2.01
CA GLU A 250 6.07 3.77 -2.74
C GLU A 250 5.67 3.88 -4.23
N PHE A 251 4.56 4.57 -4.53
CA PHE A 251 4.10 4.77 -5.91
C PHE A 251 5.05 5.67 -6.71
N GLU A 252 5.57 6.73 -6.11
CA GLU A 252 6.53 7.63 -6.76
C GLU A 252 7.82 6.90 -7.15
N GLU A 253 8.34 6.06 -6.26
CA GLU A 253 9.50 5.19 -6.57
C GLU A 253 9.16 4.23 -7.72
N GLN A 254 8.01 3.54 -7.67
CA GLN A 254 7.57 2.66 -8.75
C GLN A 254 7.45 3.40 -10.09
N LYS A 255 6.83 4.58 -10.07
CA LYS A 255 6.65 5.44 -11.25
C LYS A 255 7.99 5.89 -11.83
N SER A 256 8.96 6.23 -10.98
CA SER A 256 10.30 6.64 -11.42
C SER A 256 11.03 5.54 -12.21
N ALA A 257 10.84 4.27 -11.80
CA ALA A 257 11.46 3.12 -12.47
C ALA A 257 10.70 2.67 -13.74
N TYR A 258 9.43 3.03 -13.89
CA TYR A 258 8.53 2.48 -14.92
C TYR A 258 9.06 2.66 -16.35
N THR A 259 9.49 3.87 -16.69
CA THR A 259 9.90 4.21 -18.06
C THR A 259 11.12 3.39 -18.49
N GLU A 260 12.11 3.24 -17.61
CA GLU A 260 13.30 2.45 -17.88
C GLU A 260 12.95 0.97 -18.04
N GLN A 261 12.18 0.40 -17.11
CA GLN A 261 11.75 -0.99 -17.15
C GLN A 261 10.93 -1.29 -18.41
N LYS A 262 10.05 -0.37 -18.83
CA LYS A 262 9.29 -0.47 -20.07
C LYS A 262 10.20 -0.46 -21.28
N ASN A 263 11.08 0.53 -21.40
CA ASN A 263 11.93 0.67 -22.57
C ASN A 263 12.87 -0.53 -22.74
N ASN A 264 13.46 -1.01 -21.64
CA ASN A 264 14.33 -2.20 -21.67
C ASN A 264 13.57 -3.41 -22.22
N TYR A 265 12.39 -3.69 -21.66
CA TYR A 265 11.60 -4.84 -22.09
C TYR A 265 11.08 -4.70 -23.54
N VAL A 266 10.55 -3.54 -23.93
CA VAL A 266 10.04 -3.31 -25.30
C VAL A 266 11.17 -3.40 -26.33
N ASN A 267 12.34 -2.83 -26.06
CA ASN A 267 13.48 -2.89 -26.97
C ASN A 267 14.01 -4.32 -27.14
N GLU A 268 14.05 -5.12 -26.07
CA GLU A 268 14.45 -6.53 -26.13
C GLU A 268 13.56 -7.37 -27.06
N HIS A 269 12.29 -6.98 -27.25
CA HIS A 269 11.28 -7.73 -28.01
C HIS A 269 11.04 -7.16 -29.43
N ASN A 270 11.52 -5.95 -29.72
CA ASN A 270 11.43 -5.33 -31.05
C ASN A 270 12.53 -5.79 -32.03
N ASP A 271 13.60 -6.43 -31.55
CA ASP A 271 14.67 -6.96 -32.40
C ASP A 271 14.25 -8.29 -33.07
N ALA A 272 14.31 -8.33 -34.41
CA ALA A 272 13.82 -9.43 -35.25
C ALA A 272 14.45 -10.83 -34.99
N GLU A 273 15.57 -10.90 -34.28
CA GLU A 273 16.30 -12.16 -34.02
C GLU A 273 16.01 -12.83 -32.66
N ARG A 274 15.29 -12.16 -31.74
CA ARG A 274 15.13 -12.62 -30.33
C ARG A 274 13.75 -13.13 -29.94
N ASN A 275 12.79 -13.08 -30.86
CA ASN A 275 11.37 -13.42 -30.63
C ASN A 275 11.09 -14.93 -30.56
N LYS A 276 11.48 -15.62 -29.47
CA LYS A 276 11.00 -16.99 -29.21
C LYS A 276 10.08 -17.14 -28.00
N ASP A 277 10.05 -16.18 -27.08
CA ASP A 277 9.29 -16.30 -25.82
C ASP A 277 8.38 -15.08 -25.50
N ASP A 278 8.09 -14.24 -26.50
CA ASP A 278 7.19 -13.09 -26.33
C ASP A 278 5.73 -13.56 -26.14
N ASN A 279 5.16 -13.30 -24.98
CA ASN A 279 3.75 -13.53 -24.66
C ASN A 279 2.84 -12.40 -25.16
N GLY A 280 3.38 -11.45 -25.95
CA GLY A 280 2.66 -10.28 -26.46
C GLY A 280 2.50 -9.15 -25.45
N PHE A 281 3.07 -9.27 -24.25
CA PHE A 281 2.96 -8.25 -23.20
C PHE A 281 3.65 -6.94 -23.58
N HIS A 282 4.66 -6.95 -24.46
CA HIS A 282 5.30 -5.73 -24.95
C HIS A 282 4.28 -4.81 -25.64
N LYS A 283 3.34 -5.35 -26.42
CA LYS A 283 2.24 -4.60 -27.07
C LYS A 283 1.29 -4.00 -26.05
N THR A 284 1.03 -4.73 -24.96
CA THR A 284 0.27 -4.19 -23.84
C THR A 284 0.98 -2.97 -23.26
N LEU A 285 2.28 -3.05 -23.01
CA LEU A 285 3.06 -1.94 -22.48
C LEU A 285 3.15 -0.75 -23.43
N GLU A 286 3.17 -0.94 -24.75
CA GLU A 286 3.13 0.15 -25.73
C GLU A 286 1.89 1.05 -25.53
N ASN A 287 0.76 0.47 -25.12
CA ASN A 287 -0.48 1.21 -24.83
C ASN A 287 -0.47 1.96 -23.48
N TYR A 288 0.49 1.67 -22.60
CA TYR A 288 0.60 2.29 -21.27
C TYR A 288 1.96 2.99 -21.11
N ASN A 289 1.97 4.31 -21.26
CA ASN A 289 3.22 5.09 -21.19
C ASN A 289 3.68 5.43 -19.78
N GLU A 290 2.79 5.29 -18.80
CA GLU A 290 3.04 5.71 -17.42
C GLU A 290 2.54 4.63 -16.45
N ALA A 291 3.21 4.51 -15.29
CA ALA A 291 2.79 3.59 -14.22
C ALA A 291 1.33 3.82 -13.80
N GLY A 292 0.91 5.08 -13.71
CA GLY A 292 -0.48 5.43 -13.42
C GLY A 292 -1.44 4.87 -14.45
N ALA A 293 -1.15 5.08 -15.74
CA ALA A 293 -1.96 4.53 -16.83
C ALA A 293 -2.00 2.99 -16.83
N PHE A 294 -0.90 2.33 -16.48
CA PHE A 294 -0.85 0.87 -16.35
C PHE A 294 -1.72 0.37 -15.21
N LEU A 295 -1.71 1.01 -14.05
CA LEU A 295 -2.55 0.62 -12.90
C LEU A 295 -4.04 0.90 -13.11
N GLU A 296 -4.40 1.79 -14.01
CA GLU A 296 -5.79 2.09 -14.34
C GLU A 296 -6.55 0.88 -14.89
N ARG A 297 -5.85 -0.13 -15.43
CA ARG A 297 -6.48 -1.41 -15.83
C ARG A 297 -7.11 -2.17 -14.67
N LEU A 298 -6.73 -1.85 -13.42
CA LEU A 298 -7.29 -2.46 -12.21
C LEU A 298 -8.66 -1.85 -11.81
N LYS A 299 -9.13 -0.79 -12.49
CA LYS A 299 -10.38 -0.07 -12.18
C LYS A 299 -11.66 -0.85 -12.44
N SER A 300 -11.58 -2.02 -13.02
CA SER A 300 -12.73 -2.92 -13.13
C SER A 300 -12.81 -3.92 -11.99
N GLY A 301 -11.69 -4.17 -11.31
CA GLY A 301 -11.57 -5.13 -10.23
C GLY A 301 -11.44 -4.45 -8.86
N PRO A 302 -10.36 -4.69 -8.12
CA PRO A 302 -10.22 -4.19 -6.74
C PRO A 302 -10.16 -2.66 -6.64
N CYS A 303 -9.79 -1.96 -7.72
CA CYS A 303 -9.74 -0.50 -7.79
C CYS A 303 -10.99 0.12 -8.41
N LYS A 304 -12.10 -0.62 -8.45
CA LYS A 304 -13.36 -0.14 -9.01
C LYS A 304 -13.84 1.10 -8.29
N ASN A 305 -14.25 2.09 -9.09
CA ASN A 305 -14.77 3.37 -8.62
C ASN A 305 -16.30 3.35 -8.44
N ASP A 306 -16.93 2.20 -8.63
CA ASP A 306 -18.39 2.11 -8.70
C ASP A 306 -19.05 2.33 -7.34
N ASN A 307 -19.81 3.42 -7.28
CA ASN A 307 -21.09 3.48 -6.60
C ASN A 307 -22.15 3.81 -7.66
N GLU A 308 -22.49 2.87 -8.56
CA GLU A 308 -23.60 3.08 -9.49
C GLU A 308 -24.98 3.08 -8.79
N ASN A 309 -25.06 2.70 -7.51
CA ASN A 309 -26.33 2.52 -6.78
C ASN A 309 -26.52 3.34 -5.50
N GLU A 310 -25.67 4.34 -5.20
CA GLU A 310 -25.91 5.25 -4.08
C GLU A 310 -25.84 6.71 -4.56
N SER A 311 -27.02 7.27 -4.85
CA SER A 311 -27.24 8.67 -5.14
C SER A 311 -26.94 9.54 -3.92
N GLY A 312 -25.68 9.95 -3.76
CA GLY A 312 -25.22 10.92 -2.77
C GLY A 312 -23.99 11.66 -3.26
N GLU A 313 -23.98 12.99 -3.12
CA GLU A 313 -22.88 13.88 -3.55
C GLU A 313 -21.54 13.61 -2.83
N ASP A 314 -21.54 12.85 -1.73
CA ASP A 314 -20.34 12.58 -0.92
C ASP A 314 -19.38 11.53 -1.54
N ASN A 315 -19.84 10.73 -2.51
CA ASN A 315 -19.09 9.61 -3.07
C ASN A 315 -18.08 10.00 -4.17
N GLN A 316 -18.13 11.24 -4.66
CA GLN A 316 -17.16 11.74 -5.64
C GLN A 316 -15.78 11.97 -5.02
N GLU A 317 -15.71 12.10 -3.68
CA GLU A 317 -14.47 12.40 -3.01
C GLU A 317 -13.51 11.19 -3.04
N ASP A 318 -13.92 9.93 -2.87
CA ASP A 318 -12.95 8.83 -2.65
C ASP A 318 -12.46 8.10 -3.91
N LYS A 319 -12.71 8.66 -5.10
CA LYS A 319 -12.30 8.10 -6.40
C LYS A 319 -10.78 7.86 -6.48
N ILE A 320 -10.40 6.69 -6.98
CA ILE A 320 -9.02 6.33 -7.32
C ILE A 320 -8.74 6.75 -8.77
N ASP A 321 -7.63 7.45 -8.96
CA ASP A 321 -7.11 7.90 -10.24
C ASP A 321 -5.58 7.93 -10.16
N PHE A 322 -4.92 6.87 -10.64
CA PHE A 322 -3.46 6.78 -10.54
C PHE A 322 -2.74 7.74 -11.48
N LYS A 323 -3.46 8.35 -12.45
CA LYS A 323 -2.95 9.44 -13.27
C LYS A 323 -2.98 10.78 -12.52
N ASP A 324 -3.82 10.89 -11.49
CA ASP A 324 -3.93 12.06 -10.62
C ASP A 324 -3.68 11.68 -9.15
N GLU A 325 -2.41 11.72 -8.78
CA GLU A 325 -1.95 11.42 -7.42
C GLU A 325 -2.62 12.29 -6.35
N THR A 326 -3.02 13.52 -6.70
CA THR A 326 -3.67 14.43 -5.75
C THR A 326 -5.07 13.96 -5.34
N LYS A 327 -5.71 13.15 -6.19
CA LYS A 327 -6.98 12.48 -5.89
C LYS A 327 -6.77 11.17 -5.15
N THR A 328 -5.80 10.36 -5.59
CA THR A 328 -5.58 9.01 -5.04
C THR A 328 -5.00 9.03 -3.64
N PHE A 329 -3.94 9.81 -3.41
CA PHE A 329 -3.16 9.80 -2.17
C PHE A 329 -3.55 10.93 -1.22
N LYS A 330 -4.85 11.14 -1.05
CA LYS A 330 -5.37 12.20 -0.18
C LYS A 330 -5.78 11.69 1.21
N PRO A 331 -5.84 12.59 2.21
CA PRO A 331 -6.42 12.27 3.51
C PRO A 331 -7.88 11.81 3.38
N ALA A 332 -8.32 10.96 4.30
CA ALA A 332 -9.72 10.54 4.35
C ALA A 332 -10.63 11.73 4.71
N THR A 333 -11.75 11.82 4.01
CA THR A 333 -12.71 12.93 4.07
C THR A 333 -13.43 12.97 5.42
N ASN A 334 -13.77 11.80 5.96
CA ASN A 334 -14.38 11.61 7.27
C ASN A 334 -13.42 11.91 8.44
N CYS A 335 -12.13 12.11 8.16
CA CYS A 335 -11.12 12.55 9.15
C CYS A 335 -10.94 14.08 9.19
N LYS A 336 -11.73 14.85 8.44
CA LYS A 336 -11.72 16.32 8.51
C LYS A 336 -12.05 16.79 9.96
N PRO A 337 -11.64 17.99 10.38
CA PRO A 337 -12.14 18.58 11.62
C PRO A 337 -13.66 18.72 11.62
N CYS A 338 -14.26 18.81 12.82
CA CYS A 338 -15.70 19.06 12.96
C CYS A 338 -16.12 20.29 12.14
N SER A 339 -17.23 20.18 11.41
CA SER A 339 -17.76 21.30 10.61
C SER A 339 -18.27 22.46 11.47
N GLN A 340 -18.64 22.17 12.71
CA GLN A 340 -19.11 23.12 13.71
C GLN A 340 -18.66 22.67 15.10
N PHE A 341 -18.46 23.62 16.00
CA PHE A 341 -18.14 23.41 17.41
C PHE A 341 -19.34 23.84 18.26
N LYS A 342 -19.81 22.99 19.17
CA LYS A 342 -20.81 23.40 20.16
C LYS A 342 -20.12 24.10 21.31
N VAL A 343 -20.69 25.22 21.77
CA VAL A 343 -20.13 26.04 22.84
C VAL A 343 -21.15 26.30 23.93
N LYS A 344 -20.70 26.33 25.18
CA LYS A 344 -21.53 26.68 26.34
C LYS A 344 -21.76 28.18 26.33
N CYS A 345 -23.02 28.60 26.33
CA CYS A 345 -23.40 30.00 26.49
C CYS A 345 -24.14 30.19 27.80
N ILE A 346 -23.75 31.20 28.57
CA ILE A 346 -24.36 31.51 29.87
C ILE A 346 -25.62 32.34 29.60
N ASN A 347 -26.78 31.86 30.06
CA ASN A 347 -28.08 32.53 29.89
C ASN A 347 -28.45 32.86 28.43
N GLY A 348 -28.01 32.03 27.47
CA GLY A 348 -28.25 32.26 26.04
C GLY A 348 -27.39 33.38 25.43
N VAL A 349 -26.52 34.01 26.21
CA VAL A 349 -25.58 35.03 25.75
C VAL A 349 -24.20 34.40 25.56
N CYS A 350 -23.73 34.44 24.33
CA CYS A 350 -22.39 34.02 23.95
C CYS A 350 -21.58 35.29 23.67
N ASN A 351 -20.73 35.73 24.59
CA ASN A 351 -19.90 36.92 24.37
C ASN A 351 -18.76 36.58 23.39
N GLY A 352 -18.79 37.17 22.20
CA GLY A 352 -17.68 37.15 21.26
C GLY A 352 -16.64 38.20 21.66
N ASP A 353 -15.38 37.80 21.82
CA ASP A 353 -14.28 38.75 22.02
C ASP A 353 -13.95 39.42 20.67
N GLY A 354 -14.66 40.52 20.33
CA GLY A 354 -14.36 41.35 19.16
C GLY A 354 -15.58 41.79 18.34
N LYS A 355 -15.44 42.90 17.59
CA LYS A 355 -16.52 43.62 16.87
C LYS A 355 -17.27 42.84 15.76
N LYS A 356 -16.98 41.55 15.52
CA LYS A 356 -17.56 40.78 14.40
C LYS A 356 -17.92 39.32 14.70
N VAL A 357 -17.77 38.83 15.93
CA VAL A 357 -18.05 37.41 16.25
C VAL A 357 -19.50 37.27 16.70
N ASN A 358 -20.31 36.55 15.92
CA ASN A 358 -21.72 36.28 16.24
C ASN A 358 -21.93 34.79 16.52
N CYS A 359 -22.15 34.43 17.77
CA CYS A 359 -22.22 33.02 18.22
C CYS A 359 -23.68 32.56 18.38
N ASN A 360 -24.54 32.95 17.44
CA ASN A 360 -25.98 32.71 17.54
C ASN A 360 -26.28 31.21 17.67
N GLY A 361 -26.95 30.81 18.76
CA GLY A 361 -27.42 29.43 18.96
C GLY A 361 -26.38 28.45 19.53
N GLY A 362 -25.30 28.93 20.15
CA GLY A 362 -24.36 28.08 20.89
C GLY A 362 -23.50 27.19 20.00
N LYS A 363 -23.28 27.59 18.75
CA LYS A 363 -22.41 26.90 17.80
C LYS A 363 -21.49 27.89 17.07
N ILE A 364 -20.30 27.41 16.72
CA ILE A 364 -19.31 28.14 15.91
C ILE A 364 -19.02 27.32 14.67
N ASN A 365 -19.07 27.93 13.49
CA ASN A 365 -18.58 27.35 12.26
C ASN A 365 -17.50 28.24 11.62
N ALA A 366 -16.90 27.79 10.52
CA ALA A 366 -15.82 28.52 9.83
C ALA A 366 -16.18 29.95 9.41
N LYS A 367 -17.45 30.23 9.10
CA LYS A 367 -17.92 31.59 8.72
C LYS A 367 -17.96 32.54 9.91
N ASP A 368 -18.19 32.02 11.12
CA ASP A 368 -18.30 32.81 12.35
C ASP A 368 -16.94 33.24 12.90
N ILE A 369 -15.86 32.58 12.46
CA ILE A 369 -14.49 32.78 12.96
C ILE A 369 -13.80 33.99 12.29
N GLY A 370 -14.24 34.40 11.09
CA GLY A 370 -13.70 35.55 10.37
C GLY A 370 -12.17 35.52 10.19
N ASN A 371 -11.55 36.69 10.00
CA ASN A 371 -10.12 36.83 10.25
C ASN A 371 -9.94 36.86 11.78
N VAL A 372 -9.13 35.95 12.32
CA VAL A 372 -8.73 35.92 13.74
C VAL A 372 -7.82 37.13 14.02
N GLY A 373 -8.37 38.34 13.89
CA GLY A 373 -7.65 39.61 13.85
C GLY A 373 -7.01 40.03 15.19
N ASN A 374 -7.23 39.24 16.24
CA ASN A 374 -6.63 39.40 17.56
C ASN A 374 -5.78 38.18 17.95
N SER A 375 -5.16 37.49 16.99
CA SER A 375 -4.23 36.42 17.35
C SER A 375 -3.08 36.99 18.17
N THR A 376 -2.91 36.49 19.39
CA THR A 376 -1.93 37.05 20.34
C THR A 376 -0.51 36.60 19.98
N LYS A 377 -0.35 35.48 19.25
CA LYS A 377 0.93 34.90 18.78
C LYS A 377 0.71 33.97 17.57
N ASN A 378 1.61 34.02 16.59
CA ASN A 378 1.73 32.98 15.56
C ASN A 378 2.36 31.73 16.18
N LEU A 379 1.81 30.55 15.89
CA LEU A 379 2.32 29.27 16.38
C LEU A 379 2.79 28.41 15.21
N ASP A 380 4.10 28.16 15.17
CA ASP A 380 4.73 27.45 14.07
C ASP A 380 4.90 25.97 14.41
N ILE A 381 4.42 25.09 13.53
CA ILE A 381 4.59 23.64 13.64
C ILE A 381 5.43 23.17 12.46
N LEU A 382 6.59 22.59 12.76
CA LEU A 382 7.40 21.90 11.76
C LEU A 382 6.84 20.50 11.53
N VAL A 383 6.68 20.12 10.27
CA VAL A 383 6.16 18.82 9.86
C VAL A 383 7.07 18.25 8.81
N ASN A 384 7.53 17.02 9.04
CA ASN A 384 8.23 16.22 8.06
C ASN A 384 7.34 15.97 6.83
N ASP A 385 7.63 16.68 5.74
CA ASP A 385 6.89 16.65 4.47
C ASP A 385 7.86 16.97 3.34
N ASN A 386 7.95 16.08 2.35
CA ASN A 386 8.87 16.19 1.23
C ASN A 386 8.31 17.03 0.08
N ASN A 387 7.07 17.51 0.21
CA ASN A 387 6.42 18.28 -0.84
C ASN A 387 7.10 19.64 -1.04
N THR A 388 7.76 19.79 -2.19
CA THR A 388 8.52 20.97 -2.60
C THR A 388 7.67 22.21 -2.89
N ASN A 389 6.35 22.06 -3.03
CA ASN A 389 5.43 23.13 -3.43
C ASN A 389 4.75 23.85 -2.25
N ARG A 390 4.99 23.41 -1.00
CA ARG A 390 4.40 24.01 0.23
C ARG A 390 5.40 24.92 0.94
N ASN A 391 4.95 25.61 2.00
CA ASN A 391 5.76 26.48 2.88
C ASN A 391 7.01 25.77 3.45
N LYS A 392 8.04 25.64 2.61
CA LYS A 392 9.26 24.89 2.89
C LYS A 392 10.07 25.59 3.96
N PHE A 393 10.62 24.79 4.87
CA PHE A 393 11.49 25.26 5.94
C PHE A 393 12.93 24.86 5.63
N ASP A 394 13.73 25.82 5.16
CA ASP A 394 15.08 25.55 4.67
C ASP A 394 16.17 25.59 5.77
N ASP A 395 15.91 26.19 6.94
CA ASP A 395 16.93 26.41 7.99
C ASP A 395 17.55 25.10 8.55
N LEU A 396 16.79 24.00 8.54
CA LEU A 396 17.25 22.67 9.01
C LEU A 396 17.49 21.68 7.86
N LYS A 397 17.30 22.13 6.62
CA LYS A 397 17.31 21.25 5.45
C LYS A 397 18.67 20.61 5.24
N ASP A 398 19.75 21.39 5.30
CA ASP A 398 21.09 20.88 5.00
C ASP A 398 21.57 19.85 6.03
N ALA A 399 21.28 20.06 7.32
CA ALA A 399 21.66 19.11 8.36
C ALA A 399 20.82 17.83 8.27
N CYS A 400 19.48 17.94 8.24
CA CYS A 400 18.59 16.78 8.28
C CYS A 400 18.55 15.98 6.96
N GLN A 401 18.74 16.61 5.80
CA GLN A 401 18.80 15.91 4.52
C GLN A 401 20.14 15.19 4.35
N LYS A 402 21.28 15.83 4.68
CA LYS A 402 22.60 15.17 4.61
C LYS A 402 22.68 13.97 5.54
N ALA A 403 22.10 14.10 6.73
CA ALA A 403 22.04 13.02 7.71
C ALA A 403 21.01 11.91 7.34
N ASP A 404 20.25 12.08 6.25
CA ASP A 404 19.16 11.19 5.83
C ASP A 404 18.23 10.86 7.02
N ILE A 405 17.81 11.93 7.72
CA ILE A 405 16.83 11.89 8.82
C ILE A 405 15.46 12.30 8.29
N PHE A 406 15.41 13.44 7.61
CA PHE A 406 14.22 13.99 6.98
C PHE A 406 14.53 14.38 5.55
N LYS A 407 13.73 13.89 4.59
CA LYS A 407 13.84 14.26 3.19
C LYS A 407 13.32 15.69 2.93
N GLY A 408 12.50 16.25 3.82
CA GLY A 408 11.99 17.63 3.75
C GLY A 408 11.21 18.03 5.00
N ILE A 409 11.14 19.35 5.25
CA ILE A 409 10.39 19.93 6.37
C ILE A 409 9.52 21.07 5.84
N ARG A 410 8.26 21.05 6.22
CA ARG A 410 7.27 22.09 5.96
C ARG A 410 6.92 22.81 7.26
N LYS A 411 6.81 24.13 7.20
CA LYS A 411 6.36 24.99 8.29
C LYS A 411 4.86 25.27 8.16
N ASP A 412 4.07 24.76 9.11
CA ASP A 412 2.66 25.12 9.28
C ASP A 412 2.55 26.29 10.26
N GLU A 413 2.16 27.46 9.78
CA GLU A 413 1.98 28.66 10.61
C GLU A 413 0.51 28.77 11.02
N TRP A 414 0.22 28.68 12.32
CA TRP A 414 -1.14 28.75 12.87
C TRP A 414 -1.40 30.09 13.54
N GLU A 415 -2.60 30.63 13.33
CA GLU A 415 -3.16 31.73 14.09
C GLU A 415 -4.22 31.20 15.03
N CYS A 416 -4.05 31.46 16.34
CA CYS A 416 -5.03 31.09 17.35
C CYS A 416 -5.62 32.33 18.00
N GLY A 417 -6.90 32.29 18.30
CA GLY A 417 -7.61 33.36 19.00
C GLY A 417 -8.88 32.87 19.67
N LYS A 418 -9.38 33.68 20.60
CA LYS A 418 -10.58 33.34 21.36
C LYS A 418 -11.83 33.76 20.60
N VAL A 419 -12.70 32.79 20.34
CA VAL A 419 -13.97 32.94 19.61
C VAL A 419 -15.07 32.34 20.49
N CYS A 420 -16.01 33.16 20.94
CA CYS A 420 -17.15 32.73 21.78
C CYS A 420 -16.74 31.94 23.04
N GLY A 421 -15.64 32.32 23.70
CA GLY A 421 -15.14 31.60 24.89
C GLY A 421 -14.19 30.44 24.59
N VAL A 422 -14.02 30.04 23.33
CA VAL A 422 -13.18 28.90 22.92
C VAL A 422 -11.93 29.38 22.18
N ASP A 423 -10.78 28.76 22.46
CA ASP A 423 -9.55 29.02 21.70
C ASP A 423 -9.56 28.21 20.40
N ILE A 424 -9.77 28.92 19.28
CA ILE A 424 -9.82 28.38 17.93
C ILE A 424 -8.52 28.71 17.21
N CYS A 425 -8.02 27.75 16.45
CA CYS A 425 -6.82 27.86 15.64
C CYS A 425 -7.11 27.60 14.16
N THR A 426 -6.56 28.46 13.30
CA THR A 426 -6.65 28.39 11.85
C THR A 426 -5.26 28.37 11.23
N LEU A 427 -5.05 27.54 10.21
CA LEU A 427 -3.79 27.52 9.49
C LEU A 427 -3.72 28.73 8.54
N LYS A 428 -2.60 29.44 8.50
CA LYS A 428 -2.36 30.51 7.53
C LYS A 428 -2.35 29.97 6.11
N LYS A 429 -2.88 30.78 5.17
CA LYS A 429 -2.84 30.48 3.74
C LYS A 429 -1.40 30.48 3.24
N ASP A 430 -1.08 29.49 2.41
CA ASP A 430 0.20 29.35 1.71
C ASP A 430 0.44 30.53 0.74
N LYS A 431 1.70 30.77 0.34
CA LYS A 431 2.10 31.86 -0.58
C LYS A 431 1.35 31.88 -1.94
N ASN A 432 0.71 30.78 -2.33
CA ASN A 432 -0.04 30.65 -3.58
C ASN A 432 -1.54 30.97 -3.45
N GLY A 433 -2.01 31.46 -2.30
CA GLY A 433 -3.39 31.91 -2.11
C GLY A 433 -4.46 30.82 -2.20
N LYS A 434 -4.08 29.55 -2.39
CA LYS A 434 -5.01 28.42 -2.27
C LYS A 434 -5.45 28.35 -0.82
N GLU A 435 -6.75 28.54 -0.64
CA GLU A 435 -7.44 28.36 0.62
C GLU A 435 -7.04 26.98 1.17
N SER A 436 -6.44 26.92 2.35
CA SER A 436 -6.27 25.63 2.97
C SER A 436 -7.67 25.11 3.23
N ASP A 437 -8.08 24.00 2.60
CA ASP A 437 -9.30 23.26 2.93
C ASP A 437 -9.37 22.82 4.42
N LYS A 438 -8.37 23.19 5.21
CA LYS A 438 -8.27 22.96 6.63
C LYS A 438 -9.20 23.92 7.36
N LYS A 439 -10.36 23.34 7.68
CA LYS A 439 -11.30 23.86 8.66
C LYS A 439 -10.58 24.24 9.97
N PRO A 440 -11.09 25.26 10.69
CA PRO A 440 -10.61 25.60 12.02
C PRO A 440 -10.63 24.39 12.94
N ILE A 441 -9.70 24.38 13.90
CA ILE A 441 -9.61 23.36 14.97
C ILE A 441 -9.58 24.05 16.32
N ILE A 442 -9.85 23.31 17.40
CA ILE A 442 -9.66 23.84 18.76
C ILE A 442 -8.18 23.72 19.19
N MET A 443 -7.74 24.54 20.15
CA MET A 443 -6.38 24.49 20.68
C MET A 443 -5.97 23.09 21.19
N LYS A 444 -6.91 22.33 21.78
CA LYS A 444 -6.65 20.94 22.22
C LYS A 444 -6.24 20.02 21.08
N GLU A 445 -6.91 20.13 19.92
CA GLU A 445 -6.57 19.35 18.72
C GLU A 445 -5.22 19.80 18.15
N LEU A 446 -4.92 21.11 18.16
CA LEU A 446 -3.62 21.63 17.74
C LEU A 446 -2.47 21.11 18.62
N LEU A 447 -2.65 21.12 19.94
CA LEU A 447 -1.68 20.59 20.90
C LEU A 447 -1.43 19.11 20.68
N LYS A 448 -2.49 18.31 20.46
CA LYS A 448 -2.37 16.89 20.11
C LYS A 448 -1.53 16.70 18.85
N ARG A 449 -1.84 17.42 17.76
CA ARG A 449 -1.08 17.33 16.51
C ARG A 449 0.39 17.68 16.70
N TRP A 450 0.68 18.75 17.45
CA TRP A 450 2.05 19.15 17.75
C TRP A 450 2.80 18.05 18.50
N LEU A 451 2.20 17.46 19.52
CA LEU A 451 2.79 16.33 20.27
C LEU A 451 3.02 15.11 19.39
N GLU A 452 2.07 14.76 18.52
CA GLU A 452 2.22 13.64 17.57
C GLU A 452 3.41 13.84 16.64
N TYR A 453 3.54 15.01 16.02
CA TYR A 453 4.69 15.31 15.16
C TYR A 453 6.00 15.33 15.96
N PHE A 454 6.00 15.97 17.13
CA PHE A 454 7.18 16.03 17.99
C PHE A 454 7.69 14.62 18.34
N PHE A 455 6.81 13.73 18.82
CA PHE A 455 7.22 12.38 19.20
C PHE A 455 7.62 11.53 18.00
N GLU A 456 6.95 11.67 16.85
CA GLU A 456 7.34 10.97 15.62
C GLU A 456 8.74 11.38 15.14
N ASP A 457 9.00 12.68 15.09
CA ASP A 457 10.27 13.21 14.62
C ASP A 457 11.39 12.97 15.65
N TYR A 458 11.10 13.10 16.95
CA TYR A 458 12.02 12.71 18.02
C TYR A 458 12.42 11.24 17.92
N ASN A 459 11.46 10.33 17.70
CA ASN A 459 11.75 8.90 17.57
C ASN A 459 12.60 8.59 16.33
N LYS A 460 12.37 9.29 15.20
CA LYS A 460 13.20 9.15 13.99
C LYS A 460 14.63 9.61 14.24
N ILE A 461 14.81 10.80 14.81
CA ILE A 461 16.12 11.36 15.17
C ILE A 461 16.84 10.42 16.13
N ASN A 462 16.16 10.01 17.22
CA ASN A 462 16.73 9.13 18.23
C ASN A 462 17.10 7.76 17.64
N LYS A 463 16.32 7.20 16.71
CA LYS A 463 16.68 5.94 16.02
C LYS A 463 17.98 6.09 15.22
N LYS A 464 18.14 7.19 14.47
CA LYS A 464 19.37 7.46 13.71
C LYS A 464 20.56 7.67 14.66
N LEU A 465 20.42 8.50 15.69
CA LEU A 465 21.48 8.76 16.67
C LEU A 465 21.88 7.50 17.44
N ASN A 466 20.92 6.68 17.87
CA ASN A 466 21.23 5.42 18.56
C ASN A 466 22.01 4.43 17.70
N SER A 467 21.79 4.42 16.38
CA SER A 467 22.61 3.61 15.47
C SER A 467 24.08 4.06 15.46
N CYS A 468 24.35 5.35 15.63
CA CYS A 468 25.70 5.88 15.81
C CYS A 468 26.28 5.56 17.20
N ILE A 469 25.48 5.67 18.26
CA ILE A 469 25.93 5.44 19.65
C ILE A 469 26.21 3.96 19.92
N LYS A 470 25.31 3.05 19.54
CA LYS A 470 25.39 1.61 19.88
C LYS A 470 26.38 0.81 19.04
N ASN A 471 26.76 1.29 17.87
CA ASN A 471 27.80 0.67 17.06
C ASN A 471 29.22 0.92 17.62
N GLY A 472 29.34 1.74 18.68
CA GLY A 472 30.56 1.99 19.43
C GLY A 472 30.75 1.06 20.64
N ASN A 473 30.62 -0.26 20.47
CA ASN A 473 30.99 -1.19 21.54
C ASN A 473 32.53 -1.26 21.68
N GLY A 474 33.08 -0.41 22.55
CA GLY A 474 34.21 -0.80 23.40
C GLY A 474 35.61 -0.27 23.05
N GLU A 475 35.80 0.47 21.96
CA GLU A 475 37.03 1.24 21.74
C GLU A 475 36.65 2.69 21.44
N GLU A 476 37.04 3.60 22.34
CA GLU A 476 36.78 5.04 22.31
C GLU A 476 37.26 5.80 21.06
N GLN A 477 37.75 5.15 20.00
CA GLN A 477 38.43 5.86 18.91
C GLN A 477 38.21 5.31 17.50
N LYS A 478 36.96 5.20 17.07
CA LYS A 478 36.65 5.37 15.63
C LYS A 478 35.50 6.35 15.49
N CYS A 479 35.86 7.62 15.30
CA CYS A 479 34.98 8.62 14.74
C CYS A 479 34.48 8.07 13.40
N TYR A 480 33.31 7.40 13.40
CA TYR A 480 32.73 6.88 12.18
C TYR A 480 32.44 8.10 11.30
N LYS A 481 33.12 8.20 10.16
CA LYS A 481 33.07 9.40 9.31
C LYS A 481 31.62 9.82 9.00
N GLY A 482 30.73 8.83 8.83
CA GLY A 482 29.29 9.05 8.65
C GLY A 482 28.54 9.57 9.89
N CYS A 483 29.00 9.34 11.11
CA CYS A 483 28.39 9.88 12.34
C CYS A 483 28.93 11.25 12.76
N LYS A 484 30.02 11.71 12.14
CA LYS A 484 30.47 13.11 12.24
C LYS A 484 29.74 14.02 11.24
N GLU A 485 29.17 13.42 10.19
CA GLU A 485 28.39 14.07 9.13
C GLU A 485 26.87 14.00 9.38
N ASN A 486 26.37 12.97 10.09
CA ASN A 486 25.00 12.85 10.61
C ASN A 486 24.82 13.66 11.91
#